data_AF-A0A511D7U4-F1
#
_entry.id   AF-A0A511D7U4-F1
#
_cell.length_a   1.000
_cell.length_b   1.000
_cell.length_c   1.000
_cell.angle_alpha   90.00
_cell.angle_beta   90.00
_cell.angle_gamma   90.00
#
_symmetry.space_group_name_H-M   'P 1'
#
loop_
_entity.id
_entity.type
_entity.pdbx_description
1 polymer ?
#
loop_
_entity_poly.entity_id
_entity_poly.type
_entity_poly.pdbx_seq_one_letter_code
_entity_poly.pdbx_strand_id
1 'polypeptide(L)'
;MLRLENLDTSNGPDLKVWITDAPVLPGRAGRGVFDDGRSVDLGALKGHIGSSNYPVPPEIDLAELGSVSIWCDRFNVSFGAAQLEVRPSAGPAR
;
A
#
# COMPACT_ATOMS: atom_id res chain seq x y z
N MET A 1 3.88 6.19 -10.33
CA MET A 1 3.79 4.77 -9.94
C MET A 1 4.00 4.66 -8.44
N LEU A 2 3.42 3.68 -7.78
CA LEU A 2 3.75 3.28 -6.42
C LEU A 2 4.87 2.23 -6.48
N ARG A 3 5.86 2.35 -5.59
CA ARG A 3 6.94 1.38 -5.46
C ARG A 3 6.95 0.80 -4.05
N LEU A 4 6.87 -0.51 -3.95
CA LEU A 4 7.21 -1.26 -2.74
C LEU A 4 8.69 -1.63 -2.81
N GLU A 5 9.44 -1.31 -1.76
CA GLU A 5 10.88 -1.57 -1.67
C GLU A 5 11.17 -2.52 -0.53
N ASN A 6 12.01 -3.52 -0.79
CA ASN A 6 12.49 -4.47 0.22
C ASN A 6 11.36 -5.06 1.08
N LEU A 7 10.22 -5.38 0.47
CA LEU A 7 9.12 -6.03 1.14
C LEU A 7 9.62 -7.38 1.66
N ASP A 8 9.32 -7.65 2.92
CA ASP A 8 9.46 -8.95 3.55
C ASP A 8 8.22 -9.13 4.43
N THR A 9 7.23 -9.84 3.91
CA THR A 9 5.99 -10.13 4.61
C THR A 9 5.59 -11.59 4.41
N SER A 10 4.66 -12.06 5.22
CA SER A 10 4.11 -13.40 5.07
C SER A 10 3.27 -13.52 3.80
N ASN A 11 3.22 -14.71 3.21
CA ASN A 11 2.30 -14.97 2.11
C ASN A 11 0.86 -15.16 2.63
N GLY A 12 -0.12 -14.83 1.78
CA GLY A 12 -1.54 -14.92 2.11
C GLY A 12 -2.37 -15.37 0.90
N PRO A 13 -3.59 -15.87 1.12
CA PRO A 13 -4.41 -16.47 0.06
C PRO A 13 -4.98 -15.46 -0.94
N ASP A 14 -5.10 -14.19 -0.57
CA ASP A 14 -5.57 -13.11 -1.46
C ASP A 14 -5.01 -11.76 -1.00
N LEU A 15 -3.72 -11.52 -1.26
CA LEU A 15 -3.06 -10.27 -0.91
C LEU A 15 -3.19 -9.24 -2.03
N LYS A 16 -3.59 -8.02 -1.67
CA LYS A 16 -3.72 -6.84 -2.52
C LYS A 16 -2.79 -5.72 -2.05
N VAL A 17 -2.56 -4.75 -2.93
CA VAL A 17 -1.88 -3.50 -2.58
C VAL A 17 -2.91 -2.38 -2.60
N TRP A 18 -3.23 -1.84 -1.42
CA TRP A 18 -4.18 -0.75 -1.26
C TRP A 18 -3.44 0.55 -0.91
N ILE A 19 -3.83 1.66 -1.52
CA ILE A 19 -3.54 3.02 -1.00
C ILE A 19 -4.76 3.47 -0.19
N THR A 20 -4.56 4.02 1.02
CA THR A 20 -5.66 4.31 1.95
C THR A 20 -5.50 5.65 2.68
N ASP A 21 -6.59 6.17 3.25
CA ASP A 21 -6.58 7.31 4.19
C ASP A 21 -6.38 6.90 5.65
N ALA A 22 -6.33 5.60 5.96
CA ALA A 22 -6.17 5.10 7.31
C ALA A 22 -4.75 5.35 7.85
N PRO A 23 -4.60 5.68 9.15
CA PRO A 23 -3.30 5.86 9.76
C PRO A 23 -2.56 4.52 9.93
N VAL A 24 -1.24 4.56 9.76
CA VAL A 24 -0.40 3.39 10.08
C VAL A 24 -0.22 3.30 11.59
N LEU A 25 -0.84 2.29 12.20
CA LEU A 25 -0.72 2.02 13.63
C LEU A 25 0.20 0.81 13.88
N PRO A 26 1.11 0.87 14.86
CA PRO A 26 1.99 -0.25 15.16
C PRO A 26 1.23 -1.41 15.82
N GLY A 27 1.76 -2.63 15.64
CA GLY A 27 1.27 -3.82 16.32
C GLY A 27 -0.08 -4.33 15.80
N ARG A 28 -0.74 -5.20 16.59
CA ARG A 28 -1.96 -5.90 16.15
C ARG A 28 -3.16 -4.97 15.98
N ALA A 29 -3.23 -3.88 16.75
CA ALA A 29 -4.35 -2.94 16.70
C ALA A 29 -4.49 -2.27 15.33
N GLY A 30 -3.38 -2.08 14.59
CA GLY A 30 -3.41 -1.49 13.26
C GLY A 30 -3.80 -2.44 12.13
N ARG A 31 -4.04 -3.73 12.38
CA ARG A 31 -4.23 -4.69 11.28
C ARG A 31 -5.58 -4.57 10.58
N GLY A 32 -6.61 -4.07 11.24
CA GLY A 32 -7.98 -4.01 10.71
C GLY A 32 -8.56 -2.61 10.66
N VAL A 33 -7.73 -1.59 10.42
CA VAL A 33 -8.19 -0.18 10.34
C VAL A 33 -8.32 0.32 8.91
N PHE A 34 -7.95 -0.50 7.93
CA PHE A 34 -7.79 -0.10 6.53
C PHE A 34 -9.08 -0.27 5.70
N ASP A 35 -10.12 -0.88 6.27
CA ASP A 35 -11.45 -1.11 5.68
C ASP A 35 -12.55 -0.18 6.22
N ASP A 36 -12.22 0.71 7.16
CA ASP A 36 -13.14 1.70 7.75
C ASP A 36 -13.25 3.01 6.94
N GLY A 37 -12.34 3.23 5.99
CA GLY A 37 -12.16 4.49 5.26
C GLY A 37 -12.10 4.31 3.75
N ARG A 38 -11.41 5.23 3.07
CA ARG A 38 -11.23 5.14 1.62
C ARG A 38 -9.98 4.33 1.31
N SER A 39 -10.14 3.40 0.38
CA SER A 39 -9.04 2.63 -0.19
C SER A 39 -9.14 2.54 -1.70
N VAL A 40 -7.98 2.45 -2.35
CA VAL A 40 -7.84 2.22 -3.79
C VAL A 40 -7.04 0.95 -3.97
N ASP A 41 -7.67 -0.07 -4.57
CA ASP A 41 -6.99 -1.33 -4.92
C ASP A 41 -6.15 -1.17 -6.19
N LEU A 42 -4.82 -1.34 -6.05
CA LEU A 42 -3.89 -1.34 -7.18
C LEU A 42 -3.68 -2.74 -7.78
N GLY A 43 -4.36 -3.75 -7.24
CA GLY A 43 -4.35 -5.13 -7.68
C GLY A 43 -3.61 -6.08 -6.75
N ALA A 44 -3.49 -7.32 -7.21
CA ALA A 44 -2.85 -8.40 -6.46
C ALA A 44 -1.37 -8.13 -6.17
N LEU A 45 -0.92 -8.53 -4.98
CA LEU A 45 0.48 -8.49 -4.59
C LEU A 45 1.31 -9.40 -5.50
N LYS A 46 2.27 -8.82 -6.21
CA LYS A 46 3.12 -9.53 -7.17
C LYS A 46 4.13 -10.49 -6.52
N GLY A 47 4.53 -10.21 -5.28
CA GLY A 47 5.45 -11.02 -4.49
C GLY A 47 5.53 -10.52 -3.06
N HIS A 48 5.63 -11.44 -2.09
CA HIS A 48 5.70 -11.14 -0.66
C HIS A 48 7.14 -10.85 -0.18
N ILE A 49 8.14 -11.08 -1.03
CA ILE A 49 9.54 -10.74 -0.80
C ILE A 49 10.07 -9.92 -1.99
N GLY A 50 10.82 -8.85 -1.71
CA GLY A 50 11.52 -8.05 -2.71
C GLY A 50 10.80 -6.74 -3.07
N SER A 51 11.04 -6.24 -4.28
CA SER A 51 10.49 -4.95 -4.72
C SER A 51 9.52 -5.13 -5.88
N SER A 52 8.46 -4.31 -5.91
CA SER A 52 7.48 -4.32 -7.00
C SER A 52 6.90 -2.93 -7.25
N ASN A 53 6.44 -2.70 -8.47
CA ASN A 53 5.86 -1.43 -8.89
C ASN A 53 4.39 -1.62 -9.29
N TYR A 54 3.55 -0.65 -8.95
CA TYR A 54 2.13 -0.61 -9.28
C TYR A 54 1.79 0.69 -9.98
N PRO A 55 1.03 0.66 -11.08
CA PRO A 55 0.46 1.88 -11.65
C PRO A 55 -0.47 2.52 -10.61
N VAL A 56 -0.39 3.84 -10.48
CA VAL A 56 -1.32 4.61 -9.65
C VAL A 56 -2.19 5.37 -10.64
N PRO A 57 -3.53 5.22 -10.59
CA PRO A 57 -4.41 5.97 -11.48
C PRO A 57 -4.20 7.49 -11.28
N PRO A 58 -4.15 8.28 -12.37
CA PRO A 58 -3.87 9.72 -12.29
C PRO A 58 -4.93 10.52 -11.51
N GLU A 59 -6.13 9.98 -11.33
CA GLU A 59 -7.23 10.56 -10.57
C GLU A 59 -7.09 10.44 -9.04
N ILE A 60 -6.11 9.68 -8.55
CA ILE A 60 -5.92 9.49 -7.11
C ILE A 60 -5.16 10.67 -6.50
N ASP A 61 -5.79 11.35 -5.55
CA ASP A 61 -5.14 12.38 -4.73
C ASP A 61 -4.37 11.75 -3.56
N LEU A 62 -3.03 11.78 -3.66
CA LEU A 62 -2.13 11.29 -2.63
C LEU A 62 -1.98 12.25 -1.43
N ALA A 63 -2.52 13.47 -1.51
CA ALA A 63 -2.65 14.33 -0.34
C ALA A 63 -3.74 13.83 0.61
N GLU A 64 -4.72 13.09 0.08
CA GLU A 64 -5.85 12.55 0.83
C GLU A 64 -5.66 11.08 1.24
N LEU A 65 -4.92 10.30 0.45
CA LEU A 65 -4.55 8.93 0.79
C LEU A 65 -3.07 8.88 1.15
N GLY A 66 -2.77 8.74 2.44
CA GLY A 66 -1.42 8.88 2.98
C GLY A 66 -0.67 7.58 3.25
N SER A 67 -1.33 6.41 3.14
CA SER A 67 -0.73 5.14 3.53
C SER A 67 -0.94 4.04 2.51
N VAL A 68 -0.14 2.97 2.63
CA VAL A 68 -0.30 1.73 1.87
C VAL A 68 -0.52 0.58 2.83
N SER A 69 -1.44 -0.32 2.49
CA SER A 69 -1.63 -1.61 3.16
C SER A 69 -1.42 -2.76 2.18
N ILE A 70 -0.74 -3.80 2.65
CA ILE A 70 -0.79 -5.13 2.06
C ILE A 70 -2.02 -5.83 2.65
N TRP A 71 -3.17 -5.64 2.02
CA TRP A 71 -4.45 -6.11 2.52
C TRP A 71 -4.72 -7.55 2.12
N CYS A 72 -5.18 -8.38 3.04
CA CYS A 72 -5.71 -9.70 2.71
C CYS A 72 -7.23 -9.66 2.66
N ASP A 73 -7.80 -9.62 1.46
CA ASP A 73 -9.25 -9.49 1.24
C ASP A 73 -10.03 -10.66 1.85
N ARG A 74 -9.46 -11.86 1.80
CA ARG A 74 -10.07 -13.05 2.39
C ARG A 74 -10.24 -12.99 3.92
N PHE A 75 -9.34 -12.30 4.63
CA PHE A 75 -9.31 -12.32 6.09
C PHE A 75 -9.57 -10.95 6.72
N ASN A 76 -9.80 -9.92 5.90
CA ASN A 76 -9.94 -8.53 6.31
C ASN A 76 -8.85 -8.08 7.30
N VAL A 77 -7.59 -8.35 6.95
CA VAL A 77 -6.43 -7.93 7.77
C VAL A 77 -5.27 -7.47 6.90
N SER A 78 -4.56 -6.47 7.39
CA SER A 78 -3.29 -5.98 6.86
C SER A 78 -2.14 -6.90 7.30
N PHE A 79 -1.31 -7.28 6.33
CA PHE A 79 -0.08 -8.05 6.50
C PHE A 79 1.16 -7.16 6.63
N GLY A 80 1.00 -5.87 6.36
CA GLY A 80 2.03 -4.84 6.47
C GLY A 80 1.46 -3.51 6.00
N ALA A 81 1.93 -2.42 6.58
CA ALA A 81 1.53 -1.09 6.17
C ALA A 81 2.67 -0.09 6.33
N ALA A 82 2.65 0.95 5.50
CA ALA A 82 3.66 2.00 5.52
C ALA A 82 3.02 3.35 5.13
N GLN A 83 3.57 4.44 5.66
CA GLN A 83 3.24 5.78 5.19
C GLN A 83 3.80 5.96 3.78
N LEU A 84 3.08 6.70 2.93
CA LEU A 84 3.56 7.05 1.61
C LEU A 84 4.68 8.10 1.69
N GLU A 85 5.74 7.84 0.94
CA GLU A 85 6.77 8.83 0.65
C GLU A 85 6.59 9.34 -0.78
N VAL A 86 6.09 10.57 -0.92
CA VAL A 86 5.98 11.23 -2.22
C VAL A 86 7.35 11.76 -2.60
N ARG A 87 8.05 11.03 -3.48
CA ARG A 87 9.29 11.50 -4.09
C ARG A 87 8.96 12.33 -5.34
N PRO A 88 9.46 13.58 -5.45
CA PRO A 88 9.40 14.31 -6.70
C PRO A 88 10.09 13.50 -7.80
N SER A 89 9.48 13.38 -8.97
CA SER A 89 10.19 12.84 -10.12
C SER A 89 11.35 13.78 -10.43
N ALA A 90 12.57 13.25 -10.53
CA ALA A 90 13.70 14.02 -11.01
C ALA A 90 13.33 14.63 -12.37
N GLY A 91 13.30 15.97 -12.44
CA GLY A 91 13.14 16.67 -13.70
C GLY A 91 14.30 16.31 -14.65
N PRO A 92 14.15 16.56 -15.96
CA PRO A 92 15.23 16.28 -16.90
C PRO A 92 16.51 16.98 -16.43
N ALA A 93 17.60 16.22 -16.32
CA ALA A 93 18.92 16.81 -16.14
C ALA A 93 19.14 17.79 -17.31
N ARG A 94 19.49 19.04 -16.98
CA ARG A 94 19.86 20.06 -17.97
C ARG A 94 21.11 19.64 -18.72
#